data_AF-A0A957CDU2-F1
#
_entry.id   AF-A0A957CDU2-F1
#
_cell.length_a   1.000
_cell.length_b   1.000
_cell.length_c   1.000
_cell.angle_alpha   90.00
_cell.angle_beta   90.00
_cell.angle_gamma   90.00
#
_symmetry.space_group_name_H-M   'P 1'
#
loop_
_entity.id
_entity.type
_entity.pdbx_description
1 polymer ?
#
loop_
_entity_poly.entity_id
_entity_poly.type
_entity_poly.pdbx_seq_one_letter_code
_entity_poly.pdbx_strand_id
1 'polypeptide(L)' 'MTKPTFKWADPFLLNDQLSDEERMIRDSTRDYCQGKLMPRILEANRHETFDRDIFYEMGEMGLLG' A
#
# COMPACT_ATOMS: atom_id res chain seq x y z
N MET A 1 1.23 0.42 -36.73
CA MET A 1 1.11 0.98 -35.36
C MET A 1 0.55 -0.12 -34.47
N THR A 2 1.25 -0.47 -33.40
CA THR A 2 0.77 -1.45 -32.40
C THR A 2 -0.33 -0.83 -31.56
N LYS A 3 -1.45 -1.55 -31.37
CA LYS A 3 -2.55 -1.10 -30.52
C LYS A 3 -2.06 -0.99 -29.07
N PRO A 4 -2.31 0.12 -28.36
CA PRO A 4 -1.94 0.23 -26.95
C PRO A 4 -2.68 -0.84 -26.14
N THR A 5 -1.95 -1.51 -25.24
CA THR A 5 -2.51 -2.54 -24.36
C THR A 5 -3.35 -1.88 -23.27
N PHE A 6 -4.63 -2.28 -23.19
CA PHE A 6 -5.53 -1.81 -22.14
C PHE A 6 -5.27 -2.55 -20.83
N LYS A 7 -4.97 -1.80 -19.75
CA LYS A 7 -4.78 -2.35 -18.40
C LYS A 7 -6.07 -2.19 -17.60
N TRP A 8 -6.82 -3.27 -17.39
CA TRP A 8 -8.12 -3.18 -16.69
C TRP A 8 -8.01 -2.68 -15.23
N ALA A 9 -6.91 -3.01 -14.55
CA ALA A 9 -6.66 -2.59 -13.17
C ALA A 9 -6.14 -1.15 -13.07
N ASP A 10 -5.75 -0.56 -14.21
CA ASP A 10 -5.29 0.83 -14.31
C ASP A 10 -5.70 1.45 -15.66
N PRO A 11 -7.00 1.67 -15.93
CA PRO A 11 -7.50 2.08 -17.25
C PRO A 11 -6.97 3.42 -17.75
N PHE A 12 -6.61 4.31 -16.83
CA PHE A 12 -6.08 5.64 -17.12
C PHE A 12 -4.59 5.77 -16.87
N LEU A 13 -3.89 4.65 -16.66
CA LEU A 13 -2.45 4.62 -16.44
C LEU A 13 -2.02 5.56 -15.30
N LEU A 14 -2.75 5.54 -14.18
CA LEU A 14 -2.42 6.30 -12.97
C LEU A 14 -0.96 6.10 -12.59
N ASN A 15 -0.46 4.88 -12.69
CA ASN A 15 0.95 4.60 -12.41
C ASN A 15 1.89 5.50 -13.23
N ASP A 16 1.56 5.77 -14.49
CA ASP A 16 2.39 6.53 -15.42
C ASP A 16 2.32 8.05 -15.17
N GLN A 17 1.29 8.49 -14.42
CA GLN A 17 1.11 9.89 -14.01
C GLN A 17 1.83 10.26 -12.71
N LEU A 18 2.25 9.26 -11.92
CA LEU A 18 3.00 9.46 -10.69
C LEU A 18 4.47 9.76 -10.97
N SER A 19 5.05 10.63 -10.15
CA SER A 19 6.49 10.81 -10.02
C SER A 19 7.15 9.56 -9.43
N ASP A 20 8.48 9.46 -9.57
CA ASP A 20 9.22 8.32 -9.03
C ASP A 20 9.17 8.26 -7.50
N GLU A 21 9.14 9.42 -6.84
CA GLU A 21 8.96 9.52 -5.39
C GLU A 21 7.60 8.98 -4.95
N GLU A 22 6.52 9.39 -5.61
CA GLU A 22 5.16 8.91 -5.31
C GLU A 22 5.03 7.40 -5.54
N ARG A 23 5.64 6.86 -6.60
CA ARG A 23 5.68 5.41 -6.84
C ARG A 23 6.44 4.68 -5.74
N MET A 24 7.59 5.20 -5.34
CA MET A 24 8.41 4.63 -4.27
C MET A 24 7.64 4.58 -2.94
N ILE A 25 6.98 5.69 -2.55
CA ILE A 25 6.15 5.75 -1.33
C ILE A 25 4.98 4.77 -1.41
N ARG A 26 4.30 4.70 -2.56
CA ARG A 26 3.20 3.76 -2.77
C ARG A 26 3.65 2.31 -2.63
N ASP A 27 4.76 1.96 -3.24
CA ASP A 27 5.26 0.58 -3.29
C ASP A 27 5.79 0.16 -1.91
N SER A 28 6.52 1.02 -1.21
CA SER A 28 6.96 0.75 0.18
C SER A 28 5.78 0.60 1.15
N THR A 29 4.76 1.46 1.03
CA THR A 29 3.53 1.37 1.82
C THR A 29 2.78 0.07 1.52
N ARG A 30 2.71 -0.33 0.24
CA ARG A 30 2.09 -1.59 -0.17
C ARG A 30 2.80 -2.79 0.44
N ASP A 31 4.12 -2.80 0.41
CA ASP A 31 4.92 -3.90 0.97
C ASP A 31 4.71 -4.05 2.48
N TYR A 32 4.66 -2.94 3.21
CA TYR A 32 4.30 -2.94 4.63
C TYR A 32 2.89 -3.50 4.87
N CYS A 33 1.90 -3.02 4.11
CA CYS A 33 0.52 -3.50 4.23
C CYS A 33 0.42 -5.02 3.99
N GLN A 34 1.09 -5.54 2.96
CA GLN A 34 1.06 -6.97 2.63
C GLN A 34 1.89 -7.82 3.61
N GLY A 35 3.04 -7.31 4.06
CA GLY A 35 3.97 -8.06 4.92
C GLY A 35 3.62 -8.02 6.41
N LYS A 36 3.03 -6.92 6.89
CA LYS A 36 2.78 -6.69 8.33
C LYS A 36 1.30 -6.64 8.67
N LEU A 37 0.47 -5.95 7.89
CA LEU A 37 -0.95 -5.77 8.23
C LEU A 37 -1.81 -6.96 7.80
N MET A 38 -1.63 -7.47 6.58
CA MET A 38 -2.43 -8.59 6.06
C MET A 38 -2.38 -9.87 6.92
N PRO A 39 -1.25 -10.27 7.51
CA PRO A 39 -1.23 -11.43 8.41
C PRO A 39 -2.00 -11.22 9.72
N ARG A 40 -2.12 -9.96 10.17
CA ARG A 40 -2.73 -9.61 11.48
C ARG A 40 -4.24 -9.41 11.39
N ILE A 41 -4.76 -8.97 10.24
CA ILE A 41 -6.13 -8.44 10.13
C ILE A 41 -7.22 -9.45 10.49
N LEU A 42 -7.05 -10.73 10.16
CA LEU A 42 -8.09 -11.75 10.40
C LEU A 42 -8.35 -11.93 11.90
N GLU A 43 -7.30 -12.12 12.68
CA GLU A 43 -7.40 -12.34 14.12
C GLU A 43 -7.69 -11.05 14.87
N ALA A 44 -7.10 -9.93 14.43
CA ALA A 44 -7.39 -8.61 14.98
C ALA A 44 -8.88 -8.26 14.84
N ASN A 45 -9.46 -8.46 13.65
CA ASN A 45 -10.88 -8.22 13.41
C ASN A 45 -11.78 -9.19 14.19
N ARG A 46 -11.45 -10.49 14.20
CA ARG A 46 -12.22 -11.53 14.90
C ARG A 46 -12.37 -11.25 16.39
N HIS A 47 -11.33 -10.70 17.01
CA HIS A 47 -11.28 -10.45 18.44
C HIS A 47 -11.48 -8.99 18.82
N GLU A 48 -11.78 -8.12 17.84
CA GLU A 48 -11.95 -6.68 18.04
C GLU A 48 -10.75 -6.04 18.77
N THR A 49 -9.54 -6.47 18.40
CA THR A 49 -8.30 -5.98 18.99
C THR A 49 -7.53 -5.10 18.01
N PHE A 50 -6.78 -4.15 18.56
CA PHE A 50 -5.91 -3.28 17.79
C PHE A 50 -4.49 -3.34 18.33
N ASP A 51 -3.56 -3.70 17.46
CA ASP A 51 -2.14 -3.72 17.78
C ASP A 51 -1.57 -2.30 17.71
N ARG A 52 -1.12 -1.79 18.86
CA ARG A 52 -0.56 -0.43 18.97
C ARG A 52 0.76 -0.29 18.22
N ASP A 53 1.48 -1.38 17.98
CA ASP A 53 2.76 -1.34 17.28
C ASP A 53 2.61 -0.85 15.84
N ILE A 54 1.41 -1.00 15.25
CA ILE A 54 1.08 -0.46 13.92
C ILE A 54 1.33 1.06 13.84
N PHE A 55 1.08 1.83 14.92
CA PHE A 55 1.35 3.27 14.91
C PHE A 55 2.85 3.56 14.90
N TYR A 56 3.63 2.82 15.65
CA TYR A 56 5.08 3.00 15.69
C TYR A 56 5.70 2.59 14.35
N GLU A 57 5.29 1.45 13.78
CA GLU A 57 5.72 0.97 12.47
C GLU A 57 5.41 1.99 11.36
N MET A 58 4.19 2.55 11.34
CA MET A 58 3.82 3.59 10.37
C MET A 58 4.59 4.89 10.56
N GLY A 59 4.91 5.26 11.80
CA GLY A 59 5.70 6.44 12.13
C GLY A 59 7.15 6.32 11.67
N GLU A 60 7.78 5.15 11.88
CA GLU A 60 9.14 4.87 11.40
C GLU A 60 9.24 4.93 9.87
N MET A 61 8.16 4.58 9.16
CA MET A 61 8.08 4.68 7.71
C MET A 61 7.76 6.10 7.19
N GLY A 62 7.52 7.07 8.07
CA GLY A 62 7.15 8.43 7.67
C GLY A 62 5.75 8.52 7.06
N LEU A 63 4.83 7.61 7.40
CA LEU A 63 3.45 7.59 6.90
C LEU A 63 2.49 8.44 7.76
N LEU A 64 3.01 9.13 8.78
CA LEU A 64 2.24 9.87 9.77
C LEU A 64 2.63 11.36 9.79
N GLY A 65 1.94 12.16 8.97
CA GLY A 65 1.90 13.63 9.02
C GLY A 65 3.24 14.34 9.09
#